data_AF-J9E180-F1
#
_entry.id   AF-J9E180-F1
#
_cell.length_a   1.000
_cell.length_b   1.000
_cell.length_c   1.000
_cell.angle_alpha   90.00
_cell.angle_beta   90.00
_cell.angle_gamma   90.00
#
_symmetry.space_group_name_H-M   'P 1'
#
loop_
_entity.id
_entity.type
_entity.pdbx_description
1 polymer ?
#
loop_
_entity_poly.entity_id
_entity_poly.type
_entity_poly.pdbx_seq_one_letter_code
_entity_poly.pdbx_strand_id
1 'polypeptide(L)'
;MSNKFMHLTNYSINKLAQSAGERTTPVPKWKLSDFWTHIAEHIDVDLVKPKIKDIIIKAVLACENHIRMHQKKHSLYTFTSHELYGMDILLDDTLRPWLLEVNISPSLHCATPTDIAVKTTLAKD
;
A
#
# COMPACT_ATOMS: atom_id res chain seq x y z
N MET A 1 -0.61 25.76 4.59
CA MET A 1 -0.96 24.32 4.56
C MET A 1 -2.33 24.07 5.21
N SER A 2 -3.42 24.66 4.72
CA SER A 2 -4.72 24.62 5.43
C SER A 2 -5.63 23.44 5.04
N ASN A 3 -5.41 22.82 3.87
CA ASN A 3 -6.28 21.76 3.38
C ASN A 3 -5.59 20.39 3.47
N LYS A 4 -5.85 19.67 4.56
CA LYS A 4 -5.32 18.33 4.80
C LYS A 4 -5.79 17.29 3.76
N PHE A 5 -6.90 17.53 3.07
CA PHE A 5 -7.44 16.62 2.04
C PHE A 5 -6.67 16.69 0.71
N MET A 6 -5.79 17.69 0.53
CA MET A 6 -4.91 17.78 -0.64
C MET A 6 -3.57 17.08 -0.43
N HIS A 7 -3.03 17.12 0.79
CA HIS A 7 -1.65 16.70 1.06
C HIS A 7 -1.54 15.29 1.65
N LEU A 8 -2.59 14.81 2.30
CA LEU A 8 -2.62 13.46 2.86
C LEU A 8 -3.45 12.59 1.95
N THR A 9 -3.00 11.36 1.68
CA THR A 9 -3.73 10.38 0.85
C THR A 9 -4.46 9.34 1.69
N ASN A 10 -4.31 9.36 3.03
CA ASN A 10 -4.93 8.38 3.91
C ASN A 10 -6.46 8.39 3.72
N TYR A 11 -7.03 7.21 3.44
CA TYR A 11 -8.47 7.08 3.22
C TYR A 11 -9.31 7.49 4.44
N SER A 12 -8.81 7.22 5.66
CA SER A 12 -9.47 7.59 6.92
C SER A 12 -9.73 9.10 7.04
N ILE A 13 -8.85 9.93 6.47
CA ILE A 13 -8.97 11.39 6.43
C ILE A 13 -9.82 11.78 5.22
N ASN A 14 -9.46 11.28 4.04
CA ASN A 14 -10.03 11.71 2.78
C ASN A 14 -11.50 11.33 2.60
N LYS A 15 -11.99 10.26 3.23
CA LYS A 15 -13.42 9.91 3.21
C LYS A 15 -14.33 11.02 3.76
N LEU A 16 -13.78 11.94 4.57
CA LEU A 16 -14.51 13.07 5.15
C LEU A 16 -14.48 14.33 4.26
N ALA A 17 -13.72 14.34 3.16
CA ALA A 17 -13.56 15.50 2.28
C ALA A 17 -14.91 15.94 1.69
N GLN A 18 -15.78 14.98 1.32
CA GLN A 18 -17.10 15.29 0.79
C GLN A 18 -18.00 15.95 1.84
N SER A 19 -18.06 15.38 3.05
CA SER A 19 -18.84 15.97 4.15
C SER A 19 -18.29 17.33 4.60
N ALA A 20 -17.01 17.59 4.38
CA ALA A 20 -16.36 18.87 4.68
C ALA A 20 -16.55 19.92 3.58
N GLY A 21 -17.22 19.59 2.47
CA GLY A 21 -17.42 20.51 1.33
C GLY A 21 -16.19 20.67 0.43
N GLU A 22 -15.15 19.87 0.63
CA GLU A 22 -13.85 19.95 -0.08
C GLU A 22 -13.84 19.12 -1.37
N ARG A 23 -14.82 18.22 -1.55
CA ARG A 23 -15.08 17.49 -2.80
C ARG A 23 -16.58 17.35 -3.03
N THR A 24 -16.98 17.33 -4.30
CA THR A 24 -18.36 17.05 -4.72
C THR A 24 -18.64 15.54 -4.81
N THR A 25 -17.61 14.74 -5.10
CA THR A 25 -17.69 13.28 -5.22
C THR A 25 -16.98 12.56 -4.07
N PRO A 26 -17.35 11.30 -3.78
CA PRO A 26 -16.58 10.46 -2.88
C PRO A 26 -15.12 10.35 -3.33
N VAL A 27 -14.23 10.13 -2.35
CA VAL A 27 -12.81 9.94 -2.66
C VAL A 27 -12.64 8.63 -3.43
N PRO A 28 -11.97 8.68 -4.60
CA PRO A 28 -11.78 7.50 -5.42
C PRO A 28 -10.88 6.50 -4.70
N LYS A 29 -11.27 5.23 -4.77
CA LYS A 29 -10.49 4.09 -4.29
C LYS A 29 -10.56 3.01 -5.35
N TRP A 30 -9.42 2.62 -5.89
CA TRP A 30 -9.32 1.67 -7.00
C TRP A 30 -8.61 0.40 -6.56
N LYS A 31 -8.93 -0.71 -7.23
CA LYS A 31 -8.03 -1.86 -7.18
C LYS A 31 -6.75 -1.49 -7.92
N LEU A 32 -5.65 -2.12 -7.51
CA LEU A 32 -4.37 -1.89 -8.17
C LEU A 32 -4.41 -2.32 -9.66
N SER A 33 -5.17 -3.36 -9.99
CA SER A 33 -5.44 -3.76 -11.38
C SER A 33 -6.07 -2.63 -12.19
N ASP A 34 -7.08 -1.97 -11.64
CA ASP A 34 -7.85 -0.93 -12.33
C ASP A 34 -6.99 0.33 -12.51
N PHE A 35 -6.18 0.67 -11.50
CA PHE A 35 -5.17 1.72 -11.60
C PHE A 35 -4.15 1.46 -12.72
N TRP A 36 -3.60 0.24 -12.81
CA TRP A 36 -2.65 -0.10 -13.87
C TRP A 36 -3.27 -0.02 -15.25
N THR A 37 -4.51 -0.51 -15.41
CA THR A 37 -5.24 -0.42 -16.69
C THR A 37 -5.43 1.05 -17.08
N HIS A 38 -5.84 1.90 -16.14
CA HIS A 38 -6.10 3.31 -16.41
C HIS A 38 -4.84 4.06 -16.84
N ILE A 39 -3.74 3.93 -16.10
CA ILE A 39 -2.54 4.72 -16.41
C ILE A 39 -1.74 4.17 -17.60
N ALA A 40 -1.97 2.91 -18.00
CA ALA A 40 -1.34 2.33 -19.19
C ALA A 40 -1.73 3.06 -20.49
N GLU A 41 -2.81 3.83 -20.49
CA GLU A 41 -3.18 4.72 -21.61
C GLU A 41 -2.21 5.91 -21.77
N HIS A 42 -1.40 6.20 -20.75
CA HIS A 42 -0.56 7.40 -20.69
C HIS A 42 0.92 7.10 -20.44
N ILE A 43 1.25 5.97 -19.81
CA ILE A 43 2.61 5.61 -19.41
C ILE A 43 2.90 4.12 -19.65
N ASP A 44 4.18 3.80 -19.85
CA ASP A 44 4.64 2.42 -19.87
C ASP A 44 4.75 1.86 -18.44
N VAL A 45 3.70 1.15 -18.03
CA VAL A 45 3.59 0.56 -16.69
C VAL A 45 4.64 -0.52 -16.41
N ASP A 46 5.18 -1.15 -17.44
CA ASP A 46 6.19 -2.20 -17.30
C ASP A 46 7.57 -1.63 -16.95
N LEU A 47 7.77 -0.31 -17.10
CA LEU A 47 8.93 0.40 -16.55
C LEU A 47 8.77 0.77 -15.07
N VAL A 48 7.53 0.86 -14.56
CA VAL A 48 7.23 1.33 -13.20
C VAL A 48 7.07 0.15 -12.23
N LYS A 49 6.31 -0.88 -12.61
CA LYS A 49 6.05 -2.06 -11.77
C LYS A 49 7.32 -2.73 -11.23
N PRO A 50 8.40 -2.92 -12.03
CA PRO A 50 9.64 -3.51 -11.52
C PRO A 50 10.33 -2.64 -10.47
N LYS A 51 10.29 -1.30 -10.62
CA LYS A 51 10.88 -0.36 -9.65
C LYS A 51 10.14 -0.41 -8.31
N ILE A 52 8.81 -0.54 -8.34
CA ILE A 52 7.99 -0.74 -7.13
C ILE A 52 8.38 -2.05 -6.44
N LYS A 53 8.45 -3.17 -7.19
CA LYS A 53 8.87 -4.47 -6.66
C LYS A 53 10.27 -4.42 -6.04
N ASP A 54 11.21 -3.74 -6.71
CA ASP A 54 12.58 -3.57 -6.26
C ASP A 54 12.66 -2.83 -4.91
N ILE A 55 11.89 -1.75 -4.72
CA ILE A 55 11.81 -1.05 -3.44
C ILE A 55 11.21 -1.95 -2.34
N ILE A 56 10.15 -2.71 -2.64
CA ILE A 56 9.54 -3.65 -1.69
C ILE A 56 10.58 -4.69 -1.25
N ILE A 57 11.30 -5.30 -2.19
CA ILE A 57 12.33 -6.31 -1.90
C ILE A 57 13.44 -5.70 -1.03
N LYS A 58 13.96 -4.53 -1.40
CA LYS A 58 15.01 -3.85 -0.63
C LYS A 58 14.56 -3.49 0.78
N ALA A 59 13.31 -3.07 0.96
CA ALA A 59 12.76 -2.76 2.28
C ALA A 59 12.71 -4.01 3.18
N VAL A 60 12.28 -5.16 2.65
CA VAL A 60 12.28 -6.44 3.38
C VAL A 60 13.71 -6.88 3.70
N LEU A 61 14.62 -6.83 2.73
CA LEU A 61 16.02 -7.22 2.91
C LEU A 61 16.73 -6.37 3.96
N ALA A 62 16.43 -5.07 4.02
CA ALA A 62 17.01 -4.16 5.03
C ALA A 62 16.69 -4.60 6.47
N CYS A 63 15.53 -5.22 6.70
CA CYS A 63 15.09 -5.70 8.01
C CYS A 63 15.39 -7.20 8.26
N GLU A 64 15.81 -7.93 7.23
CA GLU A 64 15.92 -9.40 7.24
C GLU A 64 16.84 -9.90 8.36
N ASN A 65 18.02 -9.30 8.53
CA ASN A 65 18.96 -9.66 9.58
C ASN A 65 18.34 -9.54 10.98
N HIS A 66 17.62 -8.44 11.25
CA HIS A 66 16.99 -8.22 12.56
C HIS A 66 15.89 -9.24 12.83
N ILE A 67 15.02 -9.47 11.82
CA ILE A 67 13.94 -10.47 11.90
C ILE A 67 14.50 -11.87 12.13
N ARG A 68 15.56 -12.26 11.41
CA ARG A 68 16.20 -13.58 11.57
C ARG A 68 16.84 -13.76 12.94
N MET A 69 17.53 -12.74 13.45
CA MET A 69 18.11 -12.81 14.80
C MET A 69 17.02 -13.00 15.85
N HIS A 70 15.92 -12.25 15.74
CA HIS A 70 14.78 -12.39 16.64
C HIS A 70 14.14 -13.78 16.52
N GLN A 71 13.92 -14.27 15.30
CA GLN A 71 13.36 -15.61 15.07
C GLN A 71 14.24 -16.70 15.70
N LYS A 72 15.56 -16.70 15.47
CA LYS A 72 16.48 -17.70 16.04
C LYS A 72 16.50 -17.70 17.57
N LYS A 73 16.27 -16.54 18.19
CA LYS A 73 16.18 -16.42 19.66
C LYS A 73 14.92 -17.07 20.22
N HIS A 74 13.83 -17.08 19.46
CA HIS A 74 12.50 -17.48 19.95
C HIS A 74 11.95 -18.76 19.31
N SER A 75 12.59 -19.29 18.26
CA SER A 75 12.16 -20.50 17.57
C SER A 75 13.36 -21.31 17.09
N LEU A 76 13.31 -22.62 17.33
CA LEU A 76 14.31 -23.59 16.86
C LEU A 76 14.12 -23.97 15.39
N TYR A 77 12.95 -23.67 14.81
CA TYR A 77 12.58 -24.05 13.45
C TYR A 77 12.44 -22.83 12.55
N THR A 78 12.91 -22.94 11.31
CA THR A 78 12.67 -21.94 10.26
C THR A 78 11.23 -21.99 9.77
N PHE A 79 10.73 -20.89 9.22
CA PHE A 79 9.39 -20.79 8.61
C PHE A 79 8.20 -21.02 9.57
N THR A 80 8.36 -20.65 10.84
CA THR A 80 7.28 -20.76 11.85
C THR A 80 6.36 -19.55 11.92
N SER A 81 6.66 -18.50 11.17
CA SER A 81 5.96 -17.21 11.25
C SER A 81 5.77 -16.64 9.85
N HIS A 82 4.61 -16.03 9.63
CA HIS A 82 4.32 -15.21 8.48
C HIS A 82 3.73 -13.89 8.98
N GLU A 83 3.92 -12.82 8.22
CA GLU A 83 3.41 -11.50 8.56
C GLU A 83 2.97 -10.77 7.30
N LEU A 84 1.81 -10.12 7.37
CA LEU A 84 1.26 -9.33 6.28
C LEU A 84 1.63 -7.86 6.50
N TYR A 85 2.48 -7.32 5.62
CA TYR A 85 2.84 -5.91 5.64
C TYR A 85 2.01 -5.11 4.64
N GLY A 86 1.54 -3.94 5.05
CA GLY A 86 1.05 -2.90 4.13
C GLY A 86 2.18 -1.94 3.79
N MET A 87 2.50 -1.74 2.51
CA MET A 87 3.55 -0.79 2.10
C MET A 87 2.92 0.37 1.34
N ASP A 88 3.15 1.58 1.84
CA ASP A 88 2.63 2.79 1.24
C ASP A 88 3.69 3.36 0.29
N ILE A 89 3.38 3.36 -1.01
CA ILE A 89 4.29 3.74 -2.08
C ILE A 89 3.70 4.92 -2.85
N LEU A 90 4.49 5.99 -2.97
CA LEU A 90 4.13 7.19 -3.73
C LEU A 90 4.93 7.24 -5.03
N LEU A 91 4.26 7.54 -6.15
CA LEU A 91 4.90 7.85 -7.42
C LEU A 91 5.02 9.37 -7.56
N ASP A 92 6.21 9.87 -7.90
CA ASP A 92 6.40 11.27 -8.27
C ASP A 92 6.07 11.53 -9.75
N ASP A 93 6.22 12.79 -10.17
CA ASP A 93 5.98 13.25 -11.54
C ASP A 93 6.94 12.63 -12.58
N THR A 94 8.05 12.03 -12.13
CA THR A 94 8.99 11.27 -12.97
C THR A 94 8.74 9.75 -12.93
N LEU A 95 7.63 9.32 -12.33
CA LEU A 95 7.25 7.92 -12.11
C LEU A 95 8.26 7.15 -11.26
N ARG A 96 9.03 7.85 -10.43
CA ARG A 96 9.91 7.20 -9.46
C ARG A 96 9.10 6.82 -8.22
N PRO A 97 9.15 5.55 -7.80
CA PRO A 97 8.50 5.13 -6.56
C PRO A 97 9.31 5.54 -5.33
N TRP A 98 8.59 5.94 -4.30
CA TRP A 98 9.10 6.32 -2.98
C TRP A 98 8.35 5.52 -1.92
N LEU A 99 9.08 4.77 -1.10
CA LEU A 99 8.52 4.12 0.08
C LEU A 99 8.26 5.18 1.16
N LEU A 100 7.02 5.33 1.59
CA LEU A 100 6.64 6.26 2.64
C LEU A 100 6.69 5.60 4.02
N GLU A 101 6.01 4.45 4.15
CA GLU A 101 5.95 3.69 5.39
C GLU A 101 5.69 2.20 5.15
N VAL A 102 6.01 1.39 6.16
CA VAL A 102 5.70 -0.04 6.23
C VAL A 102 4.84 -0.28 7.46
N ASN A 103 3.60 -0.68 7.23
CA ASN A 103 2.60 -0.97 8.25
C ASN A 103 2.61 -2.46 8.61
N ILE A 104 2.90 -2.78 9.87
CA ILE A 104 2.91 -4.14 10.42
C ILE A 104 1.48 -4.66 10.67
N SER A 105 0.51 -3.76 10.81
CA SER A 105 -0.90 -4.11 11.00
C SER A 105 -1.78 -3.36 10.01
N PRO A 106 -1.71 -3.71 8.71
CA PRO A 106 -2.56 -3.08 7.70
C PRO A 106 -4.03 -3.32 8.01
N SER A 107 -4.87 -2.31 7.76
CA SER A 107 -6.30 -2.42 8.05
C SER A 107 -6.98 -3.44 7.13
N LEU A 108 -7.51 -4.51 7.72
CA LEU A 108 -8.37 -5.49 7.03
C LEU A 108 -9.87 -5.13 7.07
N HIS A 109 -10.22 -3.93 7.56
CA HIS A 109 -11.62 -3.50 7.61
C HIS A 109 -12.19 -3.27 6.20
N CYS A 110 -13.35 -3.85 5.92
CA CYS A 110 -14.02 -3.79 4.64
C CYS A 110 -15.23 -2.86 4.69
N ALA A 111 -15.05 -1.59 4.30
CA ALA A 111 -16.12 -0.59 4.31
C ALA A 111 -16.72 -0.33 2.91
N THR A 112 -16.02 -0.72 1.84
CA THR A 112 -16.45 -0.51 0.45
C THR A 112 -16.43 -1.82 -0.34
N PRO A 113 -17.19 -1.93 -1.45
CA PRO A 113 -17.12 -3.10 -2.34
C PRO A 113 -15.70 -3.39 -2.84
N THR A 114 -14.91 -2.34 -3.12
CA THR A 114 -13.50 -2.45 -3.50
C THR A 114 -12.67 -3.07 -2.38
N ASP A 115 -12.87 -2.66 -1.13
CA ASP A 115 -12.17 -3.24 0.03
C ASP A 115 -12.49 -4.73 0.17
N ILE A 116 -13.77 -5.11 0.07
CA ILE A 116 -14.20 -6.53 0.15
C ILE A 116 -13.52 -7.35 -0.94
N ALA A 117 -13.54 -6.87 -2.18
CA ALA A 117 -13.00 -7.62 -3.32
C ALA A 117 -11.48 -7.83 -3.26
N VAL A 118 -10.74 -6.93 -2.61
CA VAL A 118 -9.28 -7.03 -2.48
C VAL A 118 -8.89 -7.78 -1.20
N LYS A 119 -9.45 -7.39 -0.05
CA LYS A 119 -9.01 -7.86 1.26
C LYS A 119 -9.48 -9.27 1.58
N THR A 120 -10.68 -9.66 1.15
CA THR A 120 -11.19 -11.02 1.39
C THR A 120 -10.39 -12.05 0.60
N THR A 121 -9.99 -11.74 -0.64
CA THR A 121 -9.10 -12.61 -1.43
C THR A 121 -7.72 -12.70 -0.78
N LEU A 122 -7.13 -11.55 -0.40
CA LEU A 122 -5.83 -11.51 0.28
C LEU A 122 -5.79 -12.31 1.58
N ALA A 123 -6.87 -12.32 2.36
CA ALA A 123 -6.93 -13.06 3.62
C ALA A 123 -7.23 -14.56 3.43
N LYS A 124 -7.72 -14.96 2.25
CA LYS A 124 -8.04 -16.35 1.91
C LYS A 124 -6.83 -17.09 1.33
N ASP A 125 -6.03 -16.39 0.55
CA ASP A 125 -4.80 -16.90 -0.09
C ASP A 125 -3.68 -17.13 0.95
#